data_AF-A0A258CDC0-F1
#
_entry.id   AF-A0A258CDC0-F1
#
_cell.length_a   1.000
_cell.length_b   1.000
_cell.length_c   1.000
_cell.angle_alpha   90.00
_cell.angle_beta   90.00
_cell.angle_gamma   90.00
#
_symmetry.space_group_name_H-M   'P 1'
#
loop_
_entity.id
_entity.type
_entity.pdbx_description
1 polymer ?
#
loop_
_entity_poly.entity_id
_entity_poly.type
_entity_poly.pdbx_seq_one_letter_code
_entity_poly.pdbx_strand_id
1 'polypeptide(L)'
;GGFGAAKNLSDFASQGADCKVLPDVLSAAQAFAQAGKPVGMMCIAPTMAAQIFGPGVVCTLGHDDDPAAAAARSMGAEHQPCEVSEITEDTKHKLVTTPAYMLAQSISEAASGIYKLVDRVLELTVSKH
;
A
#
# COMPACT_ATOMS: atom_id res chain seq x y z
N GLY A 1 7.93 -0.92 -2.49
CA GLY A 1 7.99 -2.32 -2.03
C GLY A 1 9.40 -2.69 -1.59
N GLY A 2 9.67 -4.00 -1.43
CA GLY A 2 10.96 -4.53 -0.98
C GLY A 2 11.26 -4.24 0.51
N PHE A 3 12.21 -4.97 1.09
CA PHE A 3 12.56 -4.84 2.51
C PHE A 3 13.02 -3.43 2.91
N GLY A 4 13.55 -2.63 1.97
CA GLY A 4 13.89 -1.23 2.22
C GLY A 4 12.68 -0.38 2.63
N ALA A 5 11.47 -0.69 2.16
CA ALA A 5 10.25 0.00 2.61
C ALA A 5 9.95 -0.26 4.10
N ALA A 6 10.28 -1.46 4.59
CA ALA A 6 10.06 -1.87 5.98
C ALA A 6 11.26 -1.59 6.92
N LYS A 7 12.41 -1.14 6.38
CA LYS A 7 13.65 -0.91 7.15
C LYS A 7 14.18 0.52 7.08
N ASN A 8 13.99 1.20 5.95
CA ASN A 8 14.58 2.51 5.67
C ASN A 8 13.52 3.60 5.55
N LEU A 9 12.34 3.27 4.98
CA LEU A 9 11.20 4.19 4.91
C LEU A 9 10.26 4.08 6.11
N SER A 10 10.40 2.99 6.86
CA SER A 10 9.76 2.73 8.15
C SER A 10 10.64 1.73 8.91
N ASP A 11 10.31 1.43 10.16
CA ASP A 11 10.93 0.37 10.96
C ASP A 11 10.02 -0.86 11.15
N PHE A 12 9.07 -1.09 10.24
CA PHE A 12 8.12 -2.22 10.28
C PHE A 12 8.78 -3.59 10.45
N ALA A 13 9.95 -3.80 9.82
CA ALA A 13 10.65 -5.08 9.90
C ALA A 13 11.13 -5.45 11.31
N SER A 14 11.32 -4.47 12.20
CA SER A 14 11.75 -4.70 13.59
C SER A 14 10.64 -4.45 14.62
N GLN A 15 9.71 -3.53 14.33
CA GLN A 15 8.67 -3.11 15.28
C GLN A 15 7.27 -3.69 14.96
N GLY A 16 7.05 -4.28 13.79
CA GLY A 16 5.75 -4.81 13.41
C GLY A 16 4.64 -3.74 13.47
N ALA A 17 3.58 -3.99 14.23
CA ALA A 17 2.46 -3.05 14.37
C ALA A 17 2.80 -1.77 15.15
N ASP A 18 3.89 -1.76 15.93
CA ASP A 18 4.35 -0.57 16.67
C ASP A 18 5.28 0.32 15.83
N CYS A 19 5.39 0.04 14.53
CA CYS A 19 6.32 0.73 13.65
C CYS A 19 5.98 2.20 13.45
N LYS A 20 6.96 2.94 12.98
CA LYS A 20 6.86 4.33 12.56
C LYS A 20 7.37 4.47 11.15
N VAL A 21 6.63 5.21 10.33
CA VAL A 21 7.11 5.70 9.04
C VAL A 21 8.18 6.77 9.29
N LEU A 22 9.22 6.80 8.45
CA LEU A 22 10.24 7.84 8.48
C LEU A 22 9.56 9.22 8.34
N PRO A 23 9.84 10.21 9.22
CA PRO A 23 9.08 11.46 9.26
C PRO A 23 8.98 12.22 7.94
N ASP A 24 10.05 12.27 7.16
CA ASP A 24 10.06 12.96 5.86
C ASP A 24 9.19 12.22 4.82
N VAL A 25 9.21 10.88 4.83
CA VAL A 25 8.36 10.06 3.97
C VAL A 25 6.90 10.22 4.35
N LEU A 26 6.60 10.19 5.65
CA LEU A 26 5.24 10.37 6.17
C LEU A 26 4.70 11.75 5.78
N SER A 27 5.47 12.80 6.03
CA SER A 27 5.08 14.19 5.74
C SER A 27 4.84 14.40 4.24
N ALA A 28 5.72 13.89 3.38
CA ALA A 28 5.56 13.98 1.94
C ALA A 28 4.33 13.20 1.43
N ALA A 29 4.12 11.98 1.92
CA ALA A 29 2.97 11.15 1.53
C ALA A 29 1.64 11.75 2.00
N GLN A 30 1.58 12.25 3.23
CA GLN A 30 0.42 12.94 3.77
C GLN A 30 0.10 14.22 2.99
N ALA A 31 1.09 15.05 2.67
CA ALA A 31 0.89 16.24 1.85
C ALA A 31 0.35 15.90 0.45
N PHE A 32 0.83 14.81 -0.17
CA PHE A 32 0.37 14.35 -1.47
C PHE A 32 -1.09 13.85 -1.42
N ALA A 33 -1.43 13.06 -0.40
CA ALA A 33 -2.78 12.57 -0.15
C ALA A 33 -3.77 13.70 0.14
N GLN A 34 -3.40 14.66 1.01
CA GLN A 34 -4.22 15.83 1.35
C GLN A 34 -4.48 16.74 0.14
N ALA A 35 -3.56 16.78 -0.82
CA ALA A 35 -3.77 17.45 -2.10
C ALA A 35 -4.71 16.70 -3.06
N GLY A 36 -5.31 15.57 -2.63
CA GLY A 36 -6.24 14.78 -3.42
C GLY A 36 -5.59 14.08 -4.62
N LYS A 37 -4.27 13.84 -4.56
CA LYS A 37 -3.52 13.17 -5.61
C LYS A 37 -3.45 11.66 -5.36
N PRO A 38 -3.57 10.81 -6.40
CA PRO A 38 -3.60 9.36 -6.23
C PRO A 38 -2.25 8.80 -5.81
N VAL A 39 -2.25 7.80 -4.93
CA VAL A 39 -1.04 7.15 -4.40
C VAL A 39 -1.06 5.67 -4.74
N GLY A 40 0.08 5.15 -5.22
CA GLY A 40 0.28 3.72 -5.44
C GLY A 40 1.24 3.12 -4.41
N MET A 41 0.87 2.03 -3.75
CA MET A 41 1.76 1.26 -2.87
C MET A 41 1.74 -0.22 -3.26
N MET A 42 2.87 -0.91 -3.13
CA MET A 42 2.97 -2.30 -3.56
C MET A 42 3.88 -3.12 -2.65
N CYS A 43 3.68 -4.45 -2.66
CA CYS A 43 4.42 -5.38 -1.83
C CYS A 43 4.24 -5.05 -0.35
N ILE A 44 5.31 -4.91 0.43
CA ILE A 44 5.23 -4.61 1.87
C ILE A 44 4.90 -3.14 2.19
N ALA A 45 4.95 -2.24 1.20
CA ALA A 45 4.76 -0.80 1.43
C ALA A 45 3.38 -0.39 2.02
N PRO A 46 2.26 -1.08 1.74
CA PRO A 46 0.96 -0.79 2.34
C PRO A 46 0.90 -0.91 3.87
N THR A 47 1.90 -1.51 4.53
CA THR A 47 2.04 -1.46 6.00
C THR A 47 2.11 -0.02 6.54
N MET A 48 2.50 0.96 5.71
CA MET A 48 2.54 2.37 6.08
C MET A 48 1.20 3.10 5.89
N ALA A 49 0.19 2.46 5.28
CA ALA A 49 -1.03 3.14 4.83
C ALA A 49 -1.81 3.78 5.99
N ALA A 50 -2.01 3.07 7.11
CA ALA A 50 -2.77 3.60 8.25
C ALA A 50 -2.15 4.87 8.85
N GLN A 51 -0.82 4.97 8.88
CA GLN A 51 -0.14 6.17 9.38
C GLN A 51 -0.26 7.34 8.39
N ILE A 52 -0.30 7.05 7.08
CA ILE A 52 -0.40 8.07 6.02
C ILE A 52 -1.83 8.60 5.88
N PHE A 53 -2.84 7.74 5.87
CA PHE A 53 -4.22 8.11 5.55
C PHE A 53 -5.16 8.12 6.77
N GLY A 54 -4.72 7.55 7.89
CA GLY A 54 -5.53 7.36 9.10
C GLY A 54 -6.27 6.02 9.13
N PRO A 55 -6.99 5.74 10.24
CA PRO A 55 -7.77 4.51 10.40
C PRO A 55 -8.89 4.37 9.37
N GLY A 56 -9.19 3.13 8.99
CA GLY A 56 -10.20 2.80 7.98
C GLY A 56 -9.70 2.91 6.53
N VAL A 57 -8.41 3.19 6.31
CA VAL A 57 -7.84 3.15 4.96
C VAL A 57 -7.86 1.72 4.43
N VAL A 58 -8.35 1.55 3.19
CA VAL A 58 -8.43 0.25 2.53
C VAL A 58 -7.13 -0.04 1.77
N CYS A 59 -6.53 -1.20 2.00
CA CYS A 59 -5.34 -1.63 1.25
C CYS A 59 -5.22 -3.15 1.18
N THR A 60 -4.29 -3.66 0.38
CA THR A 60 -3.93 -5.09 0.37
C THR A 60 -2.44 -5.32 0.58
N LEU A 61 -2.14 -6.40 1.30
CA LEU A 61 -0.84 -7.03 1.45
C LEU A 61 -0.79 -8.44 0.83
N GLY A 62 -1.81 -8.83 0.05
CA GLY A 62 -1.95 -10.19 -0.50
C GLY A 62 -3.04 -10.99 0.23
N HIS A 63 -2.72 -12.19 0.70
CA HIS A 63 -3.67 -13.06 1.40
C HIS A 63 -4.09 -12.51 2.77
N ASP A 64 -5.20 -13.00 3.31
CA ASP A 64 -5.75 -12.53 4.59
C ASP A 64 -4.96 -13.01 5.81
N ASP A 65 -4.32 -14.17 5.69
CA ASP A 65 -3.56 -14.86 6.73
C ASP A 65 -2.09 -14.41 6.81
N ASP A 66 -1.67 -13.46 5.98
CA ASP A 66 -0.32 -12.89 6.04
C ASP A 66 -0.10 -12.12 7.36
N PRO A 67 1.02 -12.33 8.07
CA PRO A 67 1.31 -11.60 9.31
C PRO A 67 1.35 -10.07 9.13
N ALA A 68 1.77 -9.57 7.97
CA ALA A 68 1.75 -8.15 7.67
C ALA A 68 0.32 -7.62 7.53
N ALA A 69 -0.60 -8.41 6.96
CA ALA A 69 -2.02 -8.06 6.91
C ALA A 69 -2.63 -7.95 8.31
N ALA A 70 -2.30 -8.87 9.21
CA ALA A 70 -2.71 -8.80 10.62
C ALA A 70 -2.15 -7.57 11.36
N ALA A 71 -0.87 -7.24 11.13
CA ALA A 71 -0.25 -6.04 11.68
C ALA A 71 -0.91 -4.76 11.14
N ALA A 72 -1.18 -4.69 9.83
CA ALA A 72 -1.84 -3.55 9.20
C ALA A 72 -3.25 -3.31 9.79
N ARG A 73 -4.02 -4.38 10.02
CA ARG A 73 -5.30 -4.30 10.73
C ARG A 73 -5.17 -3.75 12.15
N SER A 74 -4.15 -4.20 12.88
CA SER A 74 -3.87 -3.71 14.25
C SER A 74 -3.50 -2.23 14.27
N MET A 75 -2.86 -1.73 13.21
CA MET A 75 -2.57 -0.30 13.02
C MET A 75 -3.78 0.52 12.53
N GLY A 76 -4.91 -0.13 12.22
CA GLY A 76 -6.15 0.53 11.82
C GLY A 76 -6.44 0.54 10.32
N ALA A 77 -5.69 -0.18 9.49
CA ALA A 77 -6.05 -0.37 8.08
C ALA A 77 -7.13 -1.44 7.90
N GLU A 78 -7.95 -1.30 6.87
CA GLU A 78 -8.88 -2.33 6.40
C GLU A 78 -8.20 -3.14 5.29
N HIS A 79 -7.55 -4.25 5.68
CA HIS A 79 -6.94 -5.16 4.69
C HIS A 79 -8.01 -5.91 3.90
N GLN A 80 -7.89 -5.90 2.57
CA GLN A 80 -8.67 -6.75 1.68
C GLN A 80 -7.76 -7.79 1.01
N PRO A 81 -8.13 -9.08 1.03
CA PRO A 81 -7.41 -10.10 0.28
C PRO A 81 -7.39 -9.79 -1.21
N CYS A 82 -6.24 -9.95 -1.84
CA CYS A 82 -6.05 -9.60 -3.25
C CYS A 82 -5.09 -10.58 -3.92
N GLU A 83 -5.45 -11.02 -5.13
CA GLU A 83 -4.61 -11.87 -5.97
C GLU A 83 -3.41 -11.09 -6.54
N VAL A 84 -2.34 -11.80 -6.89
CA VAL A 84 -1.09 -11.18 -7.36
C VAL A 84 -1.26 -10.30 -8.61
N SER A 85 -2.22 -10.65 -9.49
CA SER A 85 -2.51 -9.91 -10.73
C SER A 85 -3.52 -8.78 -10.55
N GLU A 86 -4.03 -8.59 -9.34
CA GLU A 86 -5.13 -7.69 -9.03
C GLU A 86 -4.67 -6.49 -8.19
N ILE A 87 -5.61 -5.56 -7.98
CA ILE A 87 -5.40 -4.36 -7.17
C ILE A 87 -6.55 -4.19 -6.18
N THR A 88 -6.28 -3.49 -5.09
CA THR A 88 -7.28 -2.95 -4.15
C THR A 88 -7.23 -1.44 -4.19
N GLU A 89 -8.39 -0.79 -4.31
CA GLU A 89 -8.53 0.67 -4.33
C GLU A 89 -9.33 1.17 -3.12
N ASP A 90 -8.77 2.15 -2.42
CA ASP A 90 -9.50 3.04 -1.53
C ASP A 90 -9.92 4.29 -2.30
N THR A 91 -11.17 4.32 -2.76
CA THR A 91 -11.70 5.43 -3.56
C THR A 91 -11.74 6.74 -2.78
N LYS A 92 -11.92 6.69 -1.45
CA LYS A 92 -11.98 7.89 -0.60
C LYS A 92 -10.62 8.57 -0.54
N HIS A 93 -9.56 7.78 -0.39
CA HIS A 93 -8.19 8.29 -0.25
C HIS A 93 -7.40 8.30 -1.57
N LYS A 94 -7.99 7.82 -2.68
CA LYS A 94 -7.33 7.58 -3.97
C LYS A 94 -6.03 6.76 -3.83
N LEU A 95 -6.06 5.77 -2.93
CA LEU A 95 -4.96 4.85 -2.72
C LEU A 95 -5.21 3.58 -3.55
N VAL A 96 -4.21 3.15 -4.32
CA VAL A 96 -4.21 1.89 -5.05
C VAL A 96 -3.10 1.02 -4.53
N THR A 97 -3.40 -0.25 -4.23
CA THR A 97 -2.42 -1.22 -3.70
C THR A 97 -2.43 -2.54 -4.46
N THR A 98 -1.27 -3.19 -4.56
CA THR A 98 -1.13 -4.52 -5.19
C THR A 98 -0.11 -5.39 -4.46
N PRO A 99 -0.29 -6.72 -4.38
CA PRO A 99 0.60 -7.60 -3.61
C PRO A 99 2.02 -7.70 -4.16
N ALA A 100 2.21 -7.70 -5.50
CA ALA A 100 3.50 -7.94 -6.14
C ALA A 100 4.23 -9.17 -5.50
N TYR A 101 5.50 -9.03 -5.12
CA TYR A 101 6.30 -10.11 -4.50
C TYR A 101 5.88 -10.52 -3.07
N MET A 102 4.78 -9.99 -2.52
CA MET A 102 4.13 -10.69 -1.39
C MET A 102 3.61 -12.06 -1.81
N LEU A 103 3.18 -12.21 -3.08
CA LEU A 103 2.59 -13.43 -3.62
C LEU A 103 3.31 -13.97 -4.87
N ALA A 104 3.88 -13.08 -5.70
CA ALA A 104 4.43 -13.45 -6.99
C ALA A 104 5.58 -14.47 -6.90
N GLN A 105 5.48 -15.51 -7.71
CA GLN A 105 6.51 -16.54 -7.91
C GLN A 105 7.39 -16.25 -9.14
N SER A 106 6.97 -15.29 -9.98
CA SER A 106 7.69 -14.90 -11.19
C SER A 106 7.60 -13.38 -11.44
N ILE A 107 8.54 -12.87 -12.24
CA ILE A 107 8.53 -11.46 -12.65
C ILE A 107 7.28 -11.10 -13.46
N SER A 108 6.78 -12.03 -14.27
CA SER A 108 5.56 -11.85 -15.06
C SER A 108 4.30 -11.71 -14.19
N GLU A 109 4.21 -12.48 -13.10
CA GLU A 109 3.12 -12.35 -12.13
C GLU A 109 3.19 -10.99 -11.43
N ALA A 110 4.36 -10.62 -10.91
CA ALA A 110 4.53 -9.31 -10.28
C ALA A 110 4.20 -8.16 -11.24
N ALA A 111 4.66 -8.24 -12.50
CA ALA A 111 4.39 -7.23 -13.51
C ALA A 111 2.90 -7.04 -13.79
N SER A 112 2.10 -8.12 -13.78
CA SER A 112 0.66 -8.03 -14.09
C SER A 112 -0.10 -7.12 -13.11
N GLY A 113 0.05 -7.31 -11.80
CA GLY A 113 -0.57 -6.45 -10.79
C GLY A 113 0.05 -5.04 -10.74
N ILE A 114 1.37 -4.93 -10.95
CA ILE A 114 2.06 -3.63 -10.98
C ILE A 114 1.58 -2.76 -12.15
N TYR A 115 1.44 -3.31 -13.35
CA TYR A 115 0.93 -2.55 -14.50
C TYR A 115 -0.51 -2.10 -14.25
N LYS A 116 -1.38 -2.99 -13.74
CA LYS A 116 -2.74 -2.64 -13.36
C LYS A 116 -2.80 -1.51 -12.32
N LEU A 117 -1.90 -1.54 -11.33
CA LEU A 117 -1.78 -0.47 -10.34
C LEU A 117 -1.38 0.85 -10.99
N VAL A 118 -0.37 0.85 -11.86
CA VAL A 118 0.12 2.07 -12.53
C VAL A 118 -0.96 2.67 -13.42
N ASP A 119 -1.63 1.85 -14.24
CA ASP A 119 -2.72 2.29 -15.11
C ASP A 119 -3.83 2.94 -14.28
N ARG A 120 -4.24 2.29 -13.17
CA ARG A 120 -5.29 2.81 -12.31
C ARG A 120 -4.91 4.12 -11.62
N VAL A 121 -3.66 4.25 -11.15
CA VAL A 121 -3.16 5.50 -10.57
C VAL A 121 -3.21 6.62 -11.60
N LEU A 122 -2.82 6.36 -12.86
CA LEU A 122 -2.88 7.34 -13.95
C LEU A 122 -4.31 7.76 -14.27
N GLU A 123 -5.26 6.82 -14.33
CA GLU A 123 -6.69 7.13 -14.54
C GLU A 123 -7.23 8.07 -13.46
N LEU A 124 -6.82 7.91 -12.20
CA LEU A 124 -7.23 8.75 -11.08
C LEU A 124 -6.64 10.17 -11.12
N THR A 125 -5.64 10.43 -11.98
CA THR A 125 -5.09 11.79 -12.17
C THR A 125 -5.98 12.67 -13.04
N VAL A 126 -6.81 12.07 -13.90
CA VAL A 126 -7.70 12.78 -14.81
C VAL A 126 -9.04 13.01 -14.12
N SER A 127 -9.44 14.26 -13.96
CA SER A 127 -10.75 14.60 -13.40
C SER A 127 -11.84 14.15 -14.38
N LYS A 128 -12.73 13.24 -13.97
CA LYS A 128 -13.96 12.96 -14.71
C LYS A 128 -14.75 14.27 -14.81
N HIS A 129 -14.80 14.83 -16.01
CA HIS A 129 -15.68 15.96 -16.35
C HIS A 129 -17.11 15.45 -16.50
#